data_AF-X1I609-F1
#
_entry.id   AF-X1I609-F1
#
_cell.length_a   1.000
_cell.length_b   1.000
_cell.length_c   1.000
_cell.angle_alpha   90.00
_cell.angle_beta   90.00
_cell.angle_gamma   90.00
#
_symmetry.space_group_name_H-M   'P 1'
#
loop_
_entity.id
_entity.type
_entity.pdbx_description
1 polymer ?
#
loop_
_entity_poly.entity_id
_entity_poly.type
_entity_poly.pdbx_seq_one_letter_code
_entity_poly.pdbx_strand_id
1 'polypeptide(L)'
;MKEIAFKLRAKLIESVQKNRASGLLFSGGLDSAILATLNPEVKAITVSLINQATTNSDVVARFTCARLCPQGYKGIRYKNEGKDVKFATSLVRLLKIE
;
A
#
# COMPACT_ATOMS: atom_id res chain seq x y z
N MET A 1 -6.16 21.47 12.75
CA MET A 1 -5.54 20.38 11.96
C MET A 1 -5.69 18.99 12.60
N LYS A 2 -5.31 18.78 13.87
CA LYS A 2 -5.42 17.44 14.52
C LYS A 2 -6.85 16.89 14.58
N GLU A 3 -7.85 17.75 14.74
CA GLU A 3 -9.26 17.34 14.82
C GLU A 3 -9.79 16.71 13.52
N ILE A 4 -9.41 17.29 12.37
CA ILE A 4 -9.80 16.75 11.05
C ILE A 4 -9.18 15.36 10.86
N ALA A 5 -7.89 15.20 11.20
CA ALA A 5 -7.22 13.91 11.12
C ALA A 5 -7.88 12.85 12.02
N PHE A 6 -8.30 13.23 13.24
CA PHE A 6 -9.00 12.33 14.16
C PHE A 6 -10.37 11.91 13.61
N LYS A 7 -11.16 12.86 13.10
CA LYS A 7 -12.46 12.60 12.47
C LYS A 7 -12.32 11.69 11.24
N LEU A 8 -11.32 11.95 10.40
CA LEU A 8 -11.03 11.11 9.22
C LEU A 8 -10.62 9.70 9.62
N ARG A 9 -9.77 9.55 10.64
CA ARG A 9 -9.38 8.23 11.17
C ARG A 9 -10.59 7.46 11.68
N ALA A 10 -11.47 8.10 12.46
CA ALA A 10 -12.68 7.46 12.97
C ALA A 10 -13.59 6.97 11.83
N LYS A 11 -13.87 7.83 10.84
CA LYS A 11 -14.66 7.47 9.65
C LYS A 11 -14.02 6.36 8.84
N LEU A 12 -12.70 6.35 8.72
CA LEU A 12 -11.96 5.30 8.01
C LEU A 12 -12.10 3.96 8.73
N ILE A 13 -11.94 3.93 10.06
CA ILE A 13 -12.11 2.72 10.87
C ILE A 13 -13.54 2.17 10.72
N GLU A 14 -14.54 3.05 10.84
CA GLU A 14 -15.95 2.67 10.66
C GLU A 14 -16.19 2.08 9.27
N SER A 15 -15.66 2.71 8.21
CA SER A 15 -15.80 2.21 6.84
C SER A 15 -15.11 0.86 6.64
N VAL A 16 -13.92 0.67 7.20
CA VAL A 16 -13.18 -0.60 7.14
C VAL A 16 -13.98 -1.72 7.83
N GLN A 17 -14.53 -1.45 9.02
CA GLN A 17 -15.35 -2.40 9.77
C GLN A 17 -16.65 -2.74 9.04
N LYS A 18 -17.38 -1.72 8.57
CA LYS A 18 -18.65 -1.87 7.85
C LYS A 18 -18.48 -2.73 6.60
N ASN A 19 -17.38 -2.55 5.87
CA ASN A 19 -17.12 -3.26 4.62
C ASN A 19 -16.29 -4.53 4.80
N ARG A 20 -15.89 -4.89 6.03
CA ARG A 20 -14.98 -6.02 6.32
C ARG A 20 -13.70 -5.99 5.48
N ALA A 21 -13.18 -4.79 5.23
CA ALA A 21 -12.03 -4.61 4.35
C ALA A 21 -10.78 -5.26 4.97
N SER A 22 -10.17 -6.21 4.27
CA SER A 22 -9.01 -6.97 4.76
C SER A 22 -7.66 -6.26 4.56
N GLY A 23 -7.67 -5.15 3.82
CA GLY A 23 -6.46 -4.40 3.48
C GLY A 23 -6.77 -3.16 2.65
N LEU A 24 -5.72 -2.39 2.35
CA LEU A 24 -5.75 -1.17 1.53
C LEU A 24 -5.02 -1.40 0.22
N LEU A 25 -5.63 -1.03 -0.92
CA LEU A 25 -4.89 -0.94 -2.18
C LEU A 25 -4.05 0.34 -2.20
N PHE A 26 -2.75 0.19 -2.38
CA PHE A 26 -1.79 1.28 -2.35
C PHE A 26 -1.17 1.49 -3.73
N SER A 27 -1.62 2.55 -4.42
CA SER A 27 -1.15 2.90 -5.76
C SER A 27 0.11 3.77 -5.75
N GLY A 28 0.46 4.38 -4.62
CA GLY A 28 1.49 5.42 -4.54
C GLY A 28 0.98 6.83 -4.73
N GLY A 29 -0.32 7.00 -5.01
CA GLY A 29 -0.97 8.31 -5.03
C GLY A 29 -1.19 8.89 -3.63
N LEU A 30 -1.35 10.21 -3.56
CA LEU A 30 -1.55 10.96 -2.32
C LEU A 30 -2.71 10.41 -1.48
N ASP A 31 -3.84 10.11 -2.10
CA ASP A 31 -5.02 9.61 -1.38
C ASP A 31 -4.73 8.29 -0.66
N SER A 32 -4.09 7.34 -1.35
CA SER A 32 -3.70 6.06 -0.75
C SER A 32 -2.64 6.24 0.35
N ALA A 33 -1.76 7.24 0.23
CA ALA A 33 -0.79 7.60 1.26
C ALA A 33 -1.45 8.20 2.50
N ILE A 34 -2.46 9.07 2.33
CA ILE A 34 -3.23 9.62 3.44
C ILE A 34 -3.98 8.50 4.17
N LEU A 35 -4.65 7.60 3.44
CA LEU A 35 -5.37 6.47 4.03
C LEU A 35 -4.44 5.52 4.78
N ALA A 36 -3.27 5.19 4.22
CA ALA A 36 -2.27 4.37 4.88
C ALA A 36 -1.74 5.03 6.17
N THR A 37 -1.53 6.35 6.14
CA THR A 37 -1.07 7.11 7.31
C THR A 37 -2.12 7.17 8.41
N LEU A 38 -3.40 7.33 8.06
CA LEU A 38 -4.49 7.41 9.03
C LEU A 38 -4.81 6.06 9.68
N ASN A 39 -4.48 4.95 9.04
CA ASN A 39 -4.71 3.61 9.55
C ASN A 39 -3.45 2.72 9.46
N PRO A 40 -2.45 2.94 10.34
CA PRO A 40 -1.17 2.23 10.28
C PRO A 40 -1.28 0.72 10.56
N GLU A 41 -2.43 0.25 11.06
CA GLU A 41 -2.70 -1.15 11.32
C GLU A 41 -3.20 -1.91 10.07
N VAL A 42 -3.57 -1.19 9.00
CA VAL A 42 -4.07 -1.81 7.78
C VAL A 42 -2.92 -2.44 6.99
N LYS A 43 -3.12 -3.68 6.52
CA LYS A 43 -2.21 -4.31 5.56
C LYS A 43 -2.42 -3.64 4.20
N ALA A 44 -1.35 -3.12 3.61
CA ALA A 44 -1.41 -2.53 2.28
C ALA A 44 -0.99 -3.55 1.21
N ILE A 45 -1.64 -3.49 0.05
CA ILE A 45 -1.33 -4.27 -1.13
C ILE A 45 -1.00 -3.28 -2.25
N THR A 46 0.19 -3.39 -2.82
CA THR A 46 0.59 -2.60 -3.97
C THR A 46 0.87 -3.50 -5.16
N VAL A 47 0.47 -3.06 -6.35
CA VAL A 47 0.66 -3.79 -7.60
C VAL A 47 1.54 -2.94 -8.51
N SER A 48 2.61 -3.51 -9.04
CA SER A 48 3.53 -2.80 -9.94
C SER A 48 3.85 -3.63 -11.17
N LEU A 49 3.93 -2.98 -12.33
CA LEU A 49 4.34 -3.62 -13.57
C LEU A 49 5.88 -3.64 -13.63
N ILE A 50 6.46 -4.82 -13.78
CA ILE A 50 7.87 -4.95 -14.15
C ILE A 50 7.92 -4.93 -15.67
N ASN A 51 8.15 -3.75 -16.25
CA ASN A 51 8.62 -3.60 -17.62
C ASN A 51 10.05 -3.00 -17.60
N GLN A 52 10.71 -2.93 -18.76
CA GLN A 52 12.02 -2.27 -18.87
C GLN A 52 11.97 -0.78 -18.45
N ALA A 53 10.77 -0.19 -18.48
CA ALA A 53 10.48 1.17 -18.03
C ALA A 53 9.82 1.17 -16.64
N THR A 54 10.27 0.33 -15.70
CA THR A 54 9.76 0.39 -14.32
C THR A 54 10.00 1.81 -13.84
N THR A 55 8.94 2.62 -13.80
CA THR A 55 9.07 4.04 -13.52
C THR A 55 9.45 4.21 -12.06
N ASN A 56 10.22 5.27 -11.78
CA ASN A 56 10.58 5.63 -10.41
C ASN A 56 9.34 5.75 -9.49
N SER A 57 8.16 6.03 -10.06
CA SER A 57 6.88 6.07 -9.34
C SER A 57 6.51 4.74 -8.65
N ASP A 58 6.74 3.60 -9.28
CA ASP A 58 6.39 2.28 -8.72
C ASP A 58 7.34 1.90 -7.58
N VAL A 59 8.59 2.35 -7.71
CA VAL A 59 9.61 2.21 -6.67
C VAL A 59 9.24 3.10 -5.47
N VAL A 60 8.85 4.36 -5.71
CA VAL A 60 8.39 5.30 -4.68
C VAL A 60 7.11 4.81 -4.00
N ALA A 61 6.15 4.26 -4.74
CA ALA A 61 4.93 3.68 -4.17
C ALA A 61 5.26 2.57 -3.17
N ARG A 62 6.19 1.67 -3.54
CA ARG A 62 6.65 0.59 -2.66
C ARG A 62 7.38 1.11 -1.42
N PHE A 63 8.33 2.02 -1.59
CA PHE A 63 9.05 2.59 -0.44
C PHE A 63 8.13 3.37 0.50
N THR A 64 7.22 4.16 -0.05
CA THR A 64 6.23 4.92 0.73
C THR A 64 5.29 3.96 1.47
N CYS A 65 4.77 2.95 0.79
CA CYS A 65 3.91 1.93 1.39
C CYS A 65 4.63 1.21 2.54
N ALA A 66 5.89 0.82 2.32
CA ALA A 66 6.70 0.15 3.32
C ALA A 66 6.95 1.02 4.56
N ARG A 67 7.09 2.34 4.38
CA ARG A 67 7.28 3.30 5.47
C ARG A 67 5.98 3.57 6.23
N LEU A 68 4.84 3.65 5.53
CA LEU A 68 3.57 4.04 6.13
C LEU A 68 2.81 2.86 6.77
N CYS A 69 3.11 1.62 6.36
CA CYS A 69 2.40 0.42 6.83
C CYS A 69 3.33 -0.49 7.66
N PRO A 70 3.55 -0.17 8.95
CA PRO A 70 4.47 -0.93 9.82
C PRO A 70 4.02 -2.38 10.06
N GLN A 71 2.73 -2.69 9.90
CA GLN A 71 2.23 -4.08 9.97
C GLN A 71 2.64 -4.94 8.76
N GLY A 72 3.24 -4.32 7.75
CA GLY A 72 3.73 -4.94 6.54
C GLY A 72 2.86 -4.63 5.33
N TYR A 73 3.45 -4.75 4.15
CA TYR A 73 2.76 -4.64 2.87
C TYR A 73 3.05 -5.87 2.00
N LYS A 74 2.11 -6.18 1.11
CA LYS A 74 2.28 -7.20 0.07
C LYS A 74 2.48 -6.51 -1.28
N GLY A 75 3.71 -6.57 -1.78
CA GLY A 75 4.01 -6.16 -3.15
C GLY A 75 3.70 -7.29 -4.12
N ILE A 76 2.81 -7.05 -5.06
CA ILE A 76 2.55 -7.94 -6.19
C ILE A 76 3.22 -7.32 -7.41
N ARG A 77 4.16 -8.03 -7.99
CA ARG A 77 4.81 -7.62 -9.21
C ARG A 77 4.31 -8.48 -10.36
N TYR A 78 3.99 -7.88 -11.48
CA TYR A 78 3.62 -8.63 -12.68
C TYR A 78 4.52 -8.23 -13.85
N LYS A 79 4.95 -9.21 -14.63
CA LYS A 79 5.70 -9.00 -15.86
C LYS A 79 4.85 -9.53 -17.01
N ASN A 80 4.67 -8.71 -18.03
CA ASN A 80 4.05 -9.15 -19.27
C ASN A 80 5.12 -9.84 -20.13
N GLU A 81 5.00 -11.15 -20.34
CA GLU A 81 5.85 -11.94 -21.24
C GLU A 81 5.06 -12.39 -22.48
N GLY A 82 4.21 -11.52 -23.04
CA GLY A 82 3.41 -11.82 -24.24
C GLY A 82 1.99 -12.28 -23.88
N LYS A 83 1.66 -13.56 -24.16
CA LYS A 83 0.31 -14.13 -23.87
C LYS A 83 0.14 -14.58 -22.42
N ASP A 84 1.21 -14.63 -21.63
CA ASP A 84 1.21 -15.10 -20.25
C ASP A 84 1.57 -13.98 -19.27
N VAL A 85 0.87 -13.96 -18.12
CA VAL A 85 1.13 -13.05 -17.00
C VAL A 85 1.78 -13.83 -15.86
N LYS A 86 3.01 -13.46 -15.49
CA LYS A 86 3.70 -14.02 -14.31
C LYS A 86 3.60 -13.07 -13.14
N PHE A 87 3.14 -13.60 -12.01
CA PHE A 87 3.07 -12.87 -10.74
C PHE A 87 4.24 -13.26 -9.84
N ALA A 88 4.98 -12.26 -9.35
CA ALA A 88 5.98 -12.41 -8.30
C ALA A 88 5.50 -11.66 -7.06
N THR A 89 5.15 -12.39 -6.01
CA THR A 89 4.80 -11.80 -4.72
C THR A 89 6.04 -11.62 -3.87
N SER A 90 6.19 -10.43 -3.27
CA SER A 90 7.22 -10.16 -2.28
C SER A 90 6.56 -9.52 -1.07
N LEU A 91 6.57 -10.24 0.04
CA LEU A 91 6.19 -9.67 1.33
C LEU A 91 7.44 -8.98 1.87
N VAL A 92 7.38 -7.67 2.03
CA VAL A 92 8.47 -6.92 2.65
C VAL A 92 7.95 -6.41 3.98
N ARG A 93 8.43 -7.02 5.06
CA ARG A 93 8.31 -6.48 6.41
C ARG A 93 9.53 -5.62 6.62
N LEU A 94 9.36 -4.30 6.73
CA LEU A 94 10.45 -3.43 7.14
C LEU A 94 10.70 -3.74 8.63
N LEU A 95 11.74 -4.54 8.90
CA LEU A 95 12.28 -4.68 10.25
C LEU A 95 12.67 -3.28 10.71
N LYS A 96 12.16 -2.87 11.88
CA LYS A 96 12.55 -1.62 12.53
C LYS A 96 14.07 -1.56 12.58
N ILE A 97 14.64 -0.56 11.91
CA ILE A 97 16.02 -0.15 12.19
C ILE A 97 15.88 0.71 13.45
N GLU A 98 16.34 0.16 14.58
CA GLU A 98 16.54 0.88 15.84
C GLU A 98 17.68 1.89 15.71
#